data_AF-A0A6L7WSA0-F1
#
_entry.id   AF-A0A6L7WSA0-F1
#
_cell.length_a   1.000
_cell.length_b   1.000
_cell.length_c   1.000
_cell.angle_alpha   90.00
_cell.angle_beta   90.00
_cell.angle_gamma   90.00
#
_symmetry.space_group_name_H-M   'P 1'
#
loop_
_entity.id
_entity.type
_entity.pdbx_description
1 polymer ?
#
loop_
_entity_poly.entity_id
_entity_poly.type
_entity_poly.pdbx_seq_one_letter_code
_entity_poly.pdbx_strand_id
1 'polypeptide(L)' 'MGQLDEIDWDAVEAADWRLCKEGKQAEFLIERRFPWELVSRIGVRLRRVCYQTEAVLEAAAHRPPVEIRPAWYY' A
#
# COMPACT_ATOMS: atom_id res chain seq x y z
N MET A 1 8.46 14.23 -15.45
CA MET A 1 8.35 14.56 -14.01
C MET A 1 6.87 14.44 -13.68
N GLY A 2 6.52 13.43 -12.87
CA GLY A 2 5.12 13.02 -12.66
C GLY A 2 4.38 13.95 -11.71
N GLN A 3 3.13 14.25 -12.03
CA GLN A 3 2.20 15.12 -11.31
C GLN A 3 1.78 14.52 -9.95
N LEU A 4 2.73 14.39 -9.03
CA LEU A 4 2.46 14.04 -7.63
C LEU A 4 1.87 15.22 -6.84
N ASP A 5 1.99 16.44 -7.38
CA ASP A 5 1.47 17.68 -6.81
C ASP A 5 -0.05 17.85 -7.00
N GLU A 6 -0.70 16.97 -7.76
CA GLU A 6 -2.17 16.97 -7.98
C GLU A 6 -2.90 16.06 -6.97
N ILE A 7 -2.17 15.37 -6.10
CA ILE A 7 -2.76 14.50 -5.08
C ILE A 7 -3.17 15.37 -3.89
N ASP A 8 -4.46 15.32 -3.55
CA ASP A 8 -5.03 15.97 -2.37
C ASP A 8 -4.63 15.17 -1.10
N TRP A 9 -3.48 15.52 -0.56
CA TRP A 9 -2.89 14.85 0.62
C TRP A 9 -3.72 15.07 1.89
N ASP A 10 -4.50 16.15 1.97
CA ASP A 10 -5.41 16.41 3.10
C ASP A 10 -6.52 15.36 3.18
N ALA A 11 -7.01 14.88 2.03
CA ALA A 11 -7.97 13.77 1.97
C ALA A 11 -7.35 12.41 2.37
N VAL A 12 -6.05 12.23 2.14
CA VAL A 12 -5.29 11.02 2.52
C VAL A 12 -5.00 10.99 4.03
N GLU A 13 -4.78 12.15 4.66
CA GLU A 13 -4.45 12.27 6.09
C GLU A 13 -5.67 12.30 7.03
N ALA A 14 -6.89 12.39 6.50
CA ALA A 14 -8.12 12.45 7.31
C ALA A 14 -8.26 11.22 8.22
N ALA A 15 -8.41 11.44 9.53
CA ALA A 15 -8.30 10.42 10.59
C ALA A 15 -9.61 9.78 11.06
N ASP A 16 -10.76 10.14 10.47
CA ASP A 16 -12.07 9.60 10.88
C ASP A 16 -12.62 8.59 9.87
N TRP A 17 -12.13 7.35 9.99
CA TRP A 17 -12.53 6.21 9.17
C TRP A 17 -13.68 5.40 9.80
N ARG A 18 -14.36 5.93 10.83
CA ARG A 18 -15.22 5.14 11.73
C ARG A 18 -16.60 4.80 11.18
N LEU A 19 -17.02 5.43 10.09
CA LEU A 19 -18.31 5.17 9.43
C LEU A 19 -18.22 4.22 8.22
N CYS A 20 -17.02 3.83 7.78
CA CYS A 20 -16.82 3.11 6.52
C CYS A 20 -16.29 1.69 6.76
N LYS A 21 -17.15 0.79 7.28
CA LYS A 21 -16.84 -0.65 7.33
C LYS A 21 -16.62 -1.28 5.95
N GLU A 22 -17.13 -0.66 4.89
CA GLU A 22 -16.89 -1.06 3.49
C GLU A 22 -15.63 -0.39 2.88
N GLY A 23 -15.17 0.75 3.43
CA GLY A 23 -14.00 1.52 2.95
C GLY A 23 -12.63 0.98 3.38
N LYS A 24 -12.56 -0.28 3.86
CA LYS A 24 -11.29 -0.98 4.11
C LYS A 24 -10.79 -1.75 2.88
N GLN A 25 -11.65 -1.93 1.87
CA GLN A 25 -11.16 -2.13 0.52
C GLN A 25 -10.64 -0.78 0.08
N ALA A 26 -9.36 -0.69 -0.22
CA ALA A 26 -8.76 0.55 -0.68
C ALA A 26 -9.55 1.02 -1.92
N GLU A 27 -10.42 2.02 -1.74
CA GLU A 27 -10.99 2.83 -2.83
C GLU A 27 -9.86 3.70 -3.37
N PHE A 28 -8.87 3.03 -3.94
CA PHE A 28 -8.01 3.67 -4.89
C PHE A 28 -8.84 3.87 -6.15
N LEU A 29 -9.13 5.13 -6.47
CA LEU A 29 -9.55 5.55 -7.80
C LEU A 29 -8.36 5.41 -8.77
N ILE A 30 -7.68 4.26 -8.78
CA ILE A 30 -6.67 3.91 -9.78
C ILE A 30 -7.44 3.38 -10.97
N GLU A 31 -7.87 4.29 -11.84
CA GLU A 31 -8.68 3.92 -13.00
C GLU A 31 -7.95 2.88 -13.88
N ARG A 32 -6.59 2.89 -13.92
CA ARG A 32 -5.81 2.01 -14.82
C ARG A 32 -4.41 1.55 -14.36
N ARG A 33 -3.64 2.35 -13.62
CA ARG A 33 -2.28 1.97 -13.15
C ARG A 33 -1.81 2.80 -11.96
N PHE A 34 -1.04 2.16 -11.07
CA PHE A 34 -0.32 2.85 -9.99
C PHE A 34 1.19 2.66 -10.18
N PRO A 35 2.00 3.73 -10.13
CA PRO A 35 3.45 3.60 -10.25
C PRO A 35 4.04 2.80 -9.09
N TRP A 36 4.73 1.69 -9.42
CA TRP A 36 5.33 0.80 -8.43
C TRP A 36 6.34 1.51 -7.51
N GLU A 37 7.15 2.41 -8.07
CA GLU A 37 8.16 3.21 -7.36
C GLU A 37 7.61 4.03 -6.18
N LEU A 38 6.31 4.33 -6.17
CA LEU A 38 5.66 5.11 -5.12
C LEU A 38 5.22 4.25 -3.93
N VAL A 39 5.27 2.93 -4.05
CA VAL A 39 4.96 2.03 -2.95
C VAL A 39 6.10 2.10 -1.93
N SER A 40 5.85 2.66 -0.74
CA SER A 40 6.89 2.85 0.28
C SER A 40 7.04 1.66 1.23
N ARG A 41 6.02 0.80 1.35
CA ARG A 41 6.01 -0.37 2.25
C ARG A 41 4.98 -1.40 1.82
N ILE A 42 5.28 -2.66 2.07
CA ILE A 42 4.31 -3.77 1.96
C ILE A 42 4.06 -4.35 3.35
N GLY A 43 2.81 -4.37 3.79
CA GLY A 43 2.41 -5.05 5.02
C GLY A 43 1.87 -6.45 4.72
N VAL A 44 2.33 -7.47 5.45
CA VAL A 44 1.84 -8.85 5.34
C VAL A 44 1.39 -9.39 6.69
N ARG A 45 0.47 -10.37 6.71
CA ARG A 45 -0.03 -10.95 7.97
C ARG A 45 0.89 -12.01 8.57
N LEU A 46 1.58 -12.79 7.74
CA LEU A 46 2.30 -14.00 8.14
C LEU A 46 3.76 -13.96 7.68
N ARG A 47 4.67 -14.53 8.49
CA ARG A 47 6.10 -14.70 8.14
C ARG A 47 6.31 -15.39 6.79
N ARG A 48 5.53 -16.44 6.51
CA ARG A 48 5.62 -17.16 5.23
C ARG A 48 5.35 -16.25 4.03
N VAL A 49 4.36 -15.37 4.15
CA VAL A 49 4.01 -14.42 3.08
C VAL A 49 5.10 -13.36 2.93
N CYS A 50 5.70 -12.92 4.05
CA CYS A 50 6.85 -12.01 4.04
C CYS A 50 7.98 -12.55 3.16
N TYR A 51 8.44 -13.78 3.43
CA TYR A 51 9.51 -14.41 2.66
C TYR A 51 9.17 -14.62 1.19
N GLN A 52 7.92 -14.99 0.89
CA GLN A 52 7.48 -15.14 -0.50
C GLN A 52 7.48 -13.80 -1.24
N THR A 53 7.01 -12.74 -0.60
CA THR A 53 7.03 -11.39 -1.17
C THR A 53 8.47 -10.91 -1.37
N GLU A 54 9.34 -11.04 -0.37
CA GLU A 54 10.77 -10.71 -0.48
C GLU A 54 11.44 -11.45 -1.64
N ALA A 55 11.17 -12.75 -1.80
CA ALA A 55 11.72 -13.55 -2.89
C ALA A 55 11.25 -13.11 -4.28
N VAL A 56 10.02 -12.58 -4.42
CA VAL A 56 9.56 -11.99 -5.69
C VAL A 56 10.21 -10.62 -5.93
N LEU A 57 10.39 -9.83 -4.86
CA LEU A 57 11.01 -8.51 -4.94
C LEU A 57 12.52 -8.57 -5.24
N GLU A 58 13.19 -9.69 -4.98
CA GLU A 58 14.59 -9.94 -5.37
C GLU A 58 14.84 -9.71 -6.87
N ALA A 59 13.85 -9.93 -7.73
CA ALA A 59 13.96 -9.66 -9.18
C ALA A 59 13.46 -8.27 -9.59
N ALA A 60 12.89 -7.50 -8.66
CA ALA A 60 12.32 -6.18 -8.94
C ALA A 60 13.37 -5.06 -8.83
N ALA A 61 13.17 -3.99 -9.60
CA ALA A 61 13.99 -2.78 -9.54
C ALA A 61 13.75 -1.99 -8.25
N HIS A 62 12.47 -1.79 -7.89
CA HIS A 62 12.07 -1.16 -6.63
C HIS A 62 11.63 -2.21 -5.61
N ARG A 63 12.16 -2.09 -4.38
CA ARG A 63 12.06 -3.09 -3.31
C ARG A 63 11.68 -2.41 -1.99
N PRO A 64 10.40 -2.04 -1.81
CA PRO A 64 9.95 -1.51 -0.54
C PRO A 64 10.08 -2.57 0.56
N PRO A 65 10.31 -2.15 1.82
CA PRO A 65 10.36 -3.06 2.96
C PRO A 65 9.06 -3.85 3.09
N VAL A 66 9.20 -5.16 3.30
CA VAL A 66 8.09 -6.06 3.62
C VAL A 66 8.07 -6.25 5.13
N GLU A 67 6.96 -5.87 5.76
CA GLU A 67 6.81 -5.91 7.22
C GLU A 67 5.61 -6.74 7.64
N ILE A 68 5.77 -7.50 8.70
CA ILE A 68 4.67 -8.27 9.27
C ILE A 68 3.83 -7.32 10.11
N ARG A 69 2.63 -6.99 9.61
CA ARG A 69 1.68 -6.06 10.22
C ARG A 69 0.32 -6.75 10.40
N PRO A 70 0.18 -7.68 11.36
CA PRO A 70 -1.08 -8.42 11.54
C PRO A 70 -2.26 -7.49 11.86
N ALA A 71 -2.00 -6.37 12.54
CA ALA A 71 -2.99 -5.33 12.86
C ALA A 71 -3.62 -4.64 11.63
N TRP A 72 -3.04 -4.77 10.43
CA TRP A 72 -3.62 -4.22 9.20
C TRP A 72 -4.74 -5.11 8.66
N TYR A 73 -4.71 -6.39 9.00
CA TYR A 73 -5.70 -7.38 8.58
C TYR A 73 -6.78 -7.50 9.67
N TYR A 74 -8.04 -7.54 9.26
CA TYR A 74 -9.19 -7.82 10.15
C TYR A 74 -9.31 -9.34 10.38
#